data_AF-A0AAW4PMW6-F1
#
_entry.id   AF-A0AAW4PMW6-F1
#
_cell.length_a   1.000
_cell.length_b   1.000
_cell.length_c   1.000
_cell.angle_alpha   90.00
_cell.angle_beta   90.00
_cell.angle_gamma   90.00
#
_symmetry.space_group_name_H-M   'P 1'
#
loop_
_entity.id
_entity.type
_entity.pdbx_description
1 polymer ?
#
loop_
_entity_poly.entity_id
_entity_poly.type
_entity_poly.pdbx_seq_one_letter_code
_entity_poly.pdbx_strand_id
1 'polypeptide(L)'
;MDNRGLSTVVEKVLSTGVVLLYVALLTTTLYGGAVPAYRGAVGAELGDRTLAEATARVEQAVPPSARAVDATYRVDLPATIEGAAYEIQTDGEALVLVHPDADVGGRGQPALPDRVKSLGGTWHSGEETVVTVDGGGGAVTVRLEAA
;
A
#
# COMPACT_ATOMS: atom_id res chain seq x y z
N MET A 1 -18.52 -67.18 4.76
CA MET A 1 -18.96 -65.86 5.26
C MET A 1 -17.92 -64.85 4.79
N ASP A 2 -18.30 -63.98 3.85
CA ASP A 2 -17.40 -63.09 3.10
C ASP A 2 -17.04 -61.83 3.89
N ASN A 3 -16.05 -61.93 4.78
CA ASN A 3 -15.44 -60.77 5.45
C ASN A 3 -14.56 -59.90 4.52
N ARG A 4 -14.34 -60.33 3.27
CA ARG A 4 -13.47 -59.61 2.31
C ARG A 4 -14.08 -58.27 1.87
N GLY A 5 -15.40 -58.19 1.70
CA GLY A 5 -16.08 -56.95 1.31
C GLY A 5 -16.00 -55.84 2.36
N LEU A 6 -16.03 -56.21 3.65
CA LEU A 6 -15.91 -55.26 4.77
C LEU A 6 -14.50 -54.66 4.87
N SER A 7 -13.45 -55.46 4.66
CA SER A 7 -12.06 -54.98 4.68
C SER A 7 -11.80 -53.92 3.60
N THR A 8 -12.28 -54.15 2.37
CA THR A 8 -12.11 -53.21 1.25
C THR A 8 -12.88 -51.90 1.48
N VAL A 9 -14.07 -51.96 2.07
CA VAL A 9 -14.85 -50.76 2.38
C VAL A 9 -14.19 -49.95 3.49
N VAL A 10 -13.74 -50.60 4.57
CA VAL A 10 -13.04 -49.93 5.68
C VAL A 10 -11.75 -49.27 5.21
N GLU A 11 -10.97 -49.96 4.38
CA GLU A 11 -9.74 -49.43 3.78
C GLU A 11 -10.01 -48.15 2.96
N LYS A 12 -11.03 -48.18 2.09
CA LYS A 12 -11.40 -47.00 1.29
C LYS A 12 -11.91 -45.84 2.14
N VAL A 13 -12.71 -46.11 3.16
CA VAL A 13 -13.24 -45.07 4.06
C VAL A 13 -12.10 -44.44 4.86
N LEU A 14 -11.18 -45.26 5.39
CA LEU A 14 -10.02 -44.76 6.12
C LEU A 14 -9.10 -43.94 5.23
N SER A 15 -8.80 -44.42 4.02
CA SER A 15 -7.99 -43.69 3.04
C SER A 15 -8.63 -42.34 2.70
N THR A 16 -9.94 -42.33 2.43
CA THR A 16 -10.68 -41.09 2.13
C THR A 16 -10.66 -40.13 3.32
N GLY A 17 -10.85 -40.65 4.54
CA GLY A 17 -10.79 -39.85 5.77
C GLY A 17 -9.42 -39.22 6.00
N VAL A 18 -8.34 -39.97 5.77
CA VAL A 18 -6.97 -39.44 5.88
C VAL A 18 -6.69 -38.38 4.82
N VAL A 19 -7.14 -38.58 3.58
CA VAL A 19 -7.00 -37.57 2.52
C VAL A 19 -7.77 -36.29 2.87
N LEU A 20 -9.01 -36.41 3.34
CA LEU A 20 -9.81 -35.25 3.76
C LEU A 20 -9.17 -34.53 4.95
N LEU A 21 -8.65 -35.27 5.94
CA LEU A 21 -7.91 -34.71 7.06
C LEU A 21 -6.68 -33.95 6.57
N TYR A 22 -5.88 -34.54 5.67
CA TYR A 22 -4.72 -33.90 5.08
C TYR A 22 -5.07 -32.60 4.34
N VAL A 23 -6.12 -32.63 3.50
CA VAL A 23 -6.59 -31.44 2.77
C VAL A 23 -7.07 -30.35 3.74
N ALA A 24 -7.80 -30.72 4.80
CA ALA A 24 -8.26 -29.77 5.80
C ALA A 24 -7.08 -29.13 6.57
N LEU A 25 -6.08 -29.92 6.95
CA LEU A 25 -4.86 -29.40 7.59
C LEU A 25 -4.11 -28.46 6.65
N LEU A 26 -3.88 -28.87 5.40
CA LEU A 26 -3.23 -28.03 4.40
C LEU A 26 -3.98 -26.72 4.16
N THR A 27 -5.31 -26.79 4.03
CA THR A 27 -6.13 -25.60 3.81
C THR A 27 -5.98 -24.65 5.01
N THR A 28 -6.02 -25.18 6.23
CA THR A 28 -5.88 -24.37 7.44
C THR A 28 -4.49 -23.74 7.56
N THR A 29 -3.41 -24.47 7.28
CA THR A 29 -2.05 -23.93 7.36
C THR A 29 -1.75 -22.90 6.28
N LEU A 30 -2.26 -23.13 5.07
CA LEU A 30 -2.11 -22.20 3.95
C LEU A 30 -2.90 -20.91 4.18
N TYR A 31 -4.18 -21.01 4.49
CA TYR A 31 -5.06 -19.84 4.66
C TYR A 31 -4.91 -19.16 6.02
N GLY A 32 -4.52 -19.89 7.06
CA GLY A 32 -4.34 -19.36 8.41
C GLY A 32 -2.92 -18.89 8.73
N GLY A 33 -1.92 -19.18 7.86
CA GLY A 33 -0.52 -18.86 8.15
C GLY A 33 0.25 -18.31 6.95
N ALA A 34 0.56 -19.16 5.98
CA ALA A 34 1.51 -18.82 4.93
C ALA A 34 1.00 -17.74 3.94
N VAL A 35 -0.27 -17.83 3.53
CA VAL A 35 -0.85 -16.86 2.58
C VAL A 35 -0.99 -15.47 3.20
N PRO A 36 -1.55 -15.30 4.42
CA PRO A 36 -1.55 -14.01 5.09
C PRO A 36 -0.16 -13.38 5.24
N ALA A 37 0.84 -14.17 5.66
CA ALA A 37 2.20 -13.66 5.85
C ALA A 37 2.86 -13.21 4.53
N TYR A 38 2.65 -13.96 3.44
CA TYR A 38 3.16 -13.57 2.12
C TYR A 38 2.47 -12.33 1.59
N ARG A 39 1.15 -12.19 1.82
CA ARG A 39 0.41 -10.97 1.46
C ARG A 39 0.98 -9.77 2.19
N GLY A 40 1.02 -9.78 3.53
CA GLY A 40 1.50 -8.64 4.31
C GLY A 40 2.90 -8.16 3.91
N ALA A 41 3.82 -9.08 3.59
CA ALA A 41 5.15 -8.71 3.08
C ALA A 41 5.11 -7.99 1.71
N VAL A 42 4.23 -8.42 0.81
CA VAL A 42 4.00 -7.75 -0.48
C VAL A 42 3.27 -6.43 -0.29
N GLY A 43 2.33 -6.35 0.66
CA GLY A 43 1.65 -5.12 1.07
C GLY A 43 2.64 -4.05 1.53
N ALA A 44 3.53 -4.40 2.45
CA ALA A 44 4.57 -3.50 2.96
C ALA A 44 5.47 -2.97 1.85
N GLU A 45 5.97 -3.85 0.98
CA GLU A 45 6.79 -3.47 -0.17
C GLU A 45 6.04 -2.56 -1.16
N LEU A 46 4.75 -2.80 -1.40
CA LEU A 46 3.93 -1.91 -2.22
C LEU A 46 3.70 -0.55 -1.55
N GLY A 47 3.53 -0.51 -0.22
CA GLY A 47 3.46 0.72 0.56
C GLY A 47 4.73 1.56 0.41
N ASP A 48 5.90 0.94 0.62
CA ASP A 48 7.20 1.60 0.48
C ASP A 48 7.41 2.16 -0.94
N ARG A 49 7.08 1.39 -1.98
CA ARG A 49 7.17 1.86 -3.37
C ARG A 49 6.21 3.00 -3.67
N THR A 50 4.97 2.90 -3.19
CA THR A 50 3.95 3.95 -3.38
C THR A 50 4.40 5.24 -2.71
N LEU A 51 4.96 5.15 -1.51
CA LEU A 51 5.48 6.29 -0.77
C LEU A 51 6.71 6.91 -1.44
N ALA A 52 7.62 6.07 -1.95
CA ALA A 52 8.79 6.53 -2.71
C ALA A 52 8.38 7.24 -4.00
N GLU A 53 7.40 6.71 -4.74
CA GLU A 53 6.87 7.36 -5.95
C GLU A 53 6.18 8.68 -5.62
N ALA A 54 5.32 8.71 -4.59
CA ALA A 54 4.68 9.94 -4.12
C ALA A 54 5.72 11.02 -3.76
N THR A 55 6.76 10.63 -3.02
CA THR A 55 7.88 11.51 -2.64
C THR A 55 8.58 12.08 -3.88
N ALA A 56 8.96 11.23 -4.83
CA ALA A 56 9.63 11.64 -6.05
C ALA A 56 8.77 12.56 -6.93
N ARG A 57 7.45 12.35 -6.96
CA ARG A 57 6.52 13.21 -7.73
C ARG A 57 6.37 14.59 -7.09
N VAL A 58 6.33 14.66 -5.76
CA VAL A 58 6.33 15.93 -5.02
C VAL A 58 7.63 16.70 -5.27
N GLU A 59 8.79 16.03 -5.27
CA GLU A 59 10.07 16.66 -5.61
C GLU A 59 10.09 17.21 -7.04
N GLN A 60 9.58 16.45 -8.01
CA GLN A 60 9.53 16.87 -9.42
C GLN A 60 8.58 18.05 -9.65
N ALA A 61 7.50 18.16 -8.86
CA ALA A 61 6.55 19.25 -8.96
C ALA A 61 7.16 20.60 -8.54
N VAL A 62 8.22 20.59 -7.70
CA VAL A 62 8.87 21.80 -7.21
C VAL A 62 10.14 22.09 -8.01
N PRO A 63 10.12 23.02 -8.99
CA PRO A 63 11.33 23.37 -9.73
C PRO A 63 12.36 24.03 -8.79
N PRO A 64 13.68 23.86 -9.03
CA PRO A 64 14.71 24.41 -8.15
C PRO A 64 14.87 25.94 -8.27
N SER A 65 14.56 26.53 -9.44
CA SER A 65 14.86 27.94 -9.74
C SER A 65 13.72 28.63 -10.50
N ALA A 66 12.68 29.05 -9.77
CA ALA A 66 11.58 29.86 -10.34
C ALA A 66 11.26 31.06 -9.44
N ARG A 67 11.13 32.27 -10.02
CA ARG A 67 10.75 33.49 -9.27
C ARG A 67 9.30 33.48 -8.79
N ALA A 68 8.45 32.86 -9.59
CA ALA A 68 7.06 32.55 -9.28
C ALA A 68 6.74 31.18 -9.90
N VAL A 69 5.88 30.42 -9.26
CA VAL A 69 5.42 29.10 -9.69
C VAL A 69 3.94 28.99 -9.36
N ASP A 70 3.20 28.54 -10.35
CA ASP A 70 1.82 28.07 -10.23
C ASP A 70 1.76 26.84 -11.12
N ALA A 71 1.76 25.66 -10.50
CA ALA A 71 1.84 24.40 -11.21
C ALA A 71 1.00 23.33 -10.51
N THR A 72 0.30 22.56 -11.32
CA THR A 72 -0.57 21.48 -10.87
C THR A 72 -0.13 20.20 -11.56
N TYR A 73 0.20 19.17 -10.78
CA TYR A 73 0.66 17.88 -11.28
C TYR A 73 -0.24 16.76 -10.76
N ARG A 74 -0.80 15.96 -11.68
CA ARG A 74 -1.50 14.73 -11.32
C ARG A 74 -0.50 13.65 -10.94
N VAL A 75 -0.81 12.93 -9.89
CA VAL A 75 -0.04 11.76 -9.44
C VAL A 75 -0.91 10.53 -9.63
N ASP A 76 -0.36 9.51 -10.27
CA ASP A 76 -1.08 8.24 -10.42
C ASP A 76 -0.63 7.34 -9.28
N LEU A 77 -1.55 7.04 -8.36
CA LEU A 77 -1.32 6.14 -7.25
C LEU A 77 -2.24 4.91 -7.36
N PRO A 78 -1.83 3.74 -6.84
CA PRO A 78 -2.71 2.58 -6.77
C PRO A 78 -4.02 2.91 -6.02
N ALA A 79 -5.15 2.40 -6.49
CA ALA A 79 -6.44 2.61 -5.83
C ALA A 79 -6.53 1.92 -4.46
N THR A 80 -5.78 0.83 -4.26
CA THR A 80 -5.73 0.05 -3.01
C THR A 80 -4.37 -0.61 -2.83
N ILE A 81 -3.95 -0.82 -1.59
CA ILE A 81 -2.85 -1.71 -1.22
C ILE A 81 -3.47 -2.85 -0.41
N GLU A 82 -3.12 -4.10 -0.71
CA GLU A 82 -3.76 -5.29 -0.12
C GLU A 82 -5.30 -5.35 -0.23
N GLY A 83 -5.89 -4.60 -1.16
CA GLY A 83 -7.35 -4.47 -1.31
C GLY A 83 -8.01 -3.53 -0.30
N ALA A 84 -7.24 -2.83 0.52
CA ALA A 84 -7.70 -1.78 1.41
C ALA A 84 -7.35 -0.39 0.86
N ALA A 85 -8.20 0.58 1.20
CA ALA A 85 -7.93 2.00 0.98
C ALA A 85 -6.86 2.50 1.96
N TYR A 86 -6.11 3.52 1.56
CA TYR A 86 -5.04 4.14 2.33
C TYR A 86 -5.02 5.66 2.12
N GLU A 87 -4.31 6.35 3.00
CA GLU A 87 -4.13 7.79 2.94
C GLU A 87 -2.66 8.15 2.91
N ILE A 88 -2.31 9.22 2.19
CA ILE A 88 -1.00 9.85 2.28
C ILE A 88 -1.20 11.23 2.89
N GLN A 89 -0.70 11.41 4.11
CA GLN A 89 -0.80 12.64 4.89
C GLN A 89 0.57 13.34 4.95
N THR A 90 0.56 14.65 5.15
CA THR A 90 1.79 15.42 5.43
C THR A 90 1.97 15.61 6.93
N ASP A 91 3.17 15.37 7.49
CA ASP A 91 3.52 15.72 8.88
C ASP A 91 4.15 17.12 9.01
N GLY A 92 4.18 17.88 7.91
CA GLY A 92 4.78 19.21 7.79
C GLY A 92 5.99 19.21 6.87
N GLU A 93 6.88 18.22 6.99
CA GLU A 93 8.06 18.07 6.12
C GLU A 93 8.14 16.70 5.44
N ALA A 94 7.37 15.72 5.92
CA ALA A 94 7.35 14.37 5.36
C ALA A 94 5.95 13.95 4.92
N LEU A 95 5.92 12.99 4.00
CA LEU A 95 4.75 12.22 3.62
C LEU A 95 4.67 10.98 4.51
N VAL A 96 3.49 10.68 5.02
CA VAL A 96 3.20 9.51 5.86
C VAL A 96 2.11 8.71 5.19
N LEU A 97 2.39 7.43 4.93
CA LEU A 97 1.39 6.49 4.43
C LEU A 97 0.66 5.87 5.62
N VAL A 98 -0.65 6.09 5.67
CA VAL A 98 -1.56 5.56 6.70
C VAL A 98 -2.42 4.48 6.05
N HIS A 99 -2.31 3.26 6.58
CA HIS A 99 -3.06 2.10 6.11
C HIS A 99 -3.73 1.40 7.30
N PRO A 100 -4.88 0.71 7.11
CA PRO A 100 -5.54 -0.05 8.16
C PRO A 100 -4.66 -1.17 8.77
N ASP A 101 -3.81 -1.75 7.93
CA ASP A 101 -2.74 -2.66 8.37
C ASP A 101 -1.50 -1.84 8.78
N ALA A 102 -1.07 -1.99 10.03
CA ALA A 102 0.07 -1.28 10.60
C ALA A 102 1.41 -1.70 9.99
N ASP A 103 1.47 -2.88 9.37
CA ASP A 103 2.68 -3.35 8.69
C ASP A 103 2.84 -2.71 7.29
N VAL A 104 1.78 -2.09 6.76
CA VAL A 104 1.75 -1.41 5.45
C VAL A 104 1.76 0.10 5.67
N GLY A 105 2.85 0.63 6.22
CA GLY A 105 2.97 2.06 6.53
C GLY A 105 4.36 2.58 6.24
N GLY A 106 4.55 3.89 6.37
CA GLY A 106 5.89 4.44 6.19
C GLY A 106 5.94 5.96 6.26
N ARG A 107 7.16 6.47 6.34
CA ARG A 107 7.47 7.90 6.27
C ARG A 107 8.52 8.15 5.19
N GLY A 108 8.18 9.01 4.24
CA GLY A 108 9.07 9.46 3.18
C GLY A 108 9.29 10.96 3.30
N GLN A 109 10.55 11.40 3.36
CA GLN A 109 10.87 12.83 3.41
C GLN A 109 11.31 13.29 2.02
N PRO A 110 10.52 14.13 1.33
CA PRO A 110 10.92 14.67 0.03
C PRO A 110 12.07 15.66 0.18
N ALA A 111 13.03 15.60 -0.73
CA ALA A 111 14.16 16.52 -0.81
C ALA A 111 13.74 17.87 -1.42
N LEU A 112 12.99 18.66 -0.64
CA LEU A 112 12.48 19.96 -1.08
C LEU A 112 13.53 21.08 -0.92
N PRO A 113 13.58 22.06 -1.84
CA PRO A 113 14.46 23.21 -1.66
C PRO A 113 14.02 24.09 -0.47
N ASP A 114 14.96 24.76 0.21
CA ASP A 114 14.73 25.62 1.41
C ASP A 114 13.68 26.75 1.26
N ARG A 115 13.32 27.05 0.01
CA ARG A 115 12.28 28.02 -0.35
C ARG A 115 10.86 27.49 -0.09
N VAL A 116 10.69 26.18 -0.01
CA VAL A 116 9.43 25.56 0.39
C VAL A 116 9.24 25.80 1.88
N LYS A 117 8.19 26.54 2.22
CA LYS A 117 7.88 26.90 3.62
C LYS A 117 6.78 26.06 4.22
N SER A 118 5.98 25.41 3.38
CA SER A 118 4.94 24.51 3.84
C SER A 118 4.70 23.41 2.82
N LEU A 119 4.57 22.19 3.35
CA LEU A 119 4.04 21.02 2.68
C LEU A 119 2.82 20.59 3.48
N GLY A 120 1.65 20.57 2.84
CA GLY A 120 0.38 20.31 3.52
C GLY A 120 -0.59 19.51 2.67
N GLY A 121 -1.62 18.97 3.31
CA GLY A 121 -2.73 18.30 2.64
C GLY A 121 -2.75 16.79 2.83
N THR A 122 -3.67 16.15 2.13
CA THR A 122 -3.89 14.70 2.25
C THR A 122 -4.43 14.17 0.94
N TRP A 123 -3.95 12.98 0.56
CA TRP A 123 -4.49 12.20 -0.53
C TRP A 123 -5.18 10.96 0.00
N HIS A 124 -6.32 10.63 -0.60
CA HIS A 124 -7.00 9.36 -0.35
C HIS A 124 -6.84 8.46 -1.58
N SER A 125 -6.54 7.19 -1.35
CA SER A 125 -6.43 6.20 -2.41
C SER A 125 -7.76 6.06 -3.15
N GLY A 126 -7.70 6.04 -4.49
CA GLY A 126 -8.89 5.90 -5.35
C GLY A 126 -9.55 7.23 -5.71
N GLU A 127 -9.14 8.34 -5.10
CA GLU A 127 -9.45 9.69 -5.57
C GLU A 127 -8.39 10.16 -6.58
N GLU A 128 -8.71 11.20 -7.33
CA GLU A 128 -7.75 11.82 -8.23
C GLU A 128 -6.76 12.65 -7.41
N THR A 129 -5.49 12.25 -7.36
CA THR A 129 -4.49 12.89 -6.49
C THR A 129 -3.66 13.91 -7.26
N VAL A 130 -3.60 15.12 -6.71
CA VAL A 130 -2.97 16.28 -7.35
C VAL A 130 -2.01 16.97 -6.38
N VAL A 131 -0.83 17.33 -6.87
CA VAL A 131 0.09 18.25 -6.21
C VAL A 131 -0.11 19.64 -6.81
N THR A 132 -0.47 20.60 -5.98
CA THR A 132 -0.50 22.01 -6.33
C THR A 132 0.71 22.69 -5.71
N VAL A 133 1.51 23.37 -6.53
CA VAL A 133 2.66 24.16 -6.10
C VAL A 133 2.40 25.61 -6.45
N ASP A 134 2.28 26.44 -5.43
CA ASP A 134 2.08 27.88 -5.55
C ASP A 134 3.23 28.61 -4.84
N GLY A 135 3.77 29.64 -5.46
CA GLY A 135 4.83 30.42 -4.84
C GLY A 135 5.22 31.66 -5.61
N GLY A 136 5.62 32.69 -4.88
CA GLY A 136 6.07 33.97 -5.44
C GLY A 136 6.90 34.74 -4.42
N GLY A 137 7.87 35.53 -4.88
CA GLY A 137 8.67 36.38 -4.00
C GLY A 137 9.64 35.62 -3.08
N GLY A 138 9.99 34.38 -3.41
CA GLY A 138 11.01 33.58 -2.70
C GLY A 138 10.47 32.53 -1.72
N ALA A 139 9.14 32.45 -1.52
CA ALA A 139 8.50 31.39 -0.75
C ALA A 139 7.61 30.53 -1.67
N VAL A 140 7.58 29.23 -1.41
CA VAL A 140 6.78 28.23 -2.13
C VAL A 140 5.98 27.41 -1.11
N THR A 141 4.73 27.11 -1.46
CA THR A 141 3.82 26.24 -0.74
C THR A 141 3.44 25.07 -1.63
N VAL A 142 3.53 23.86 -1.08
CA VAL A 142 3.14 22.63 -1.75
C VAL A 142 1.91 22.08 -1.05
N ARG A 143 0.87 21.75 -1.83
CA ARG A 143 -0.35 21.14 -1.30
C ARG A 143 -0.73 19.87 -2.02
N LEU A 144 -1.10 18.86 -1.24
CA LEU A 144 -1.73 17.63 -1.70
C LEU A 144 -3.26 17.84 -1.69
N GLU A 145 -3.88 17.78 -2.86
CA GLU A 145 -5.32 17.99 -3.06
C GLU A 145 -5.94 16.83 -3.85
N ALA A 146 -7.25 16.67 -3.72
CA ALA A 146 -8.06 15.88 -4.63
C ALA A 146 -8.53 16.77 -5.80
N ALA A 147 -8.48 16.26 -7.03
CA ALA A 147 -8.98 16.98 -8.22
C ALA A 147 -10.49 16.91 -8.36
#